data_AF-A0A2R6NX35-F1
#
_entry.id   AF-A0A2R6NX35-F1
#
_cell.length_a   1.000
_cell.length_b   1.000
_cell.length_c   1.000
_cell.angle_alpha   90.00
_cell.angle_beta   90.00
_cell.angle_gamma   90.00
#
_symmetry.space_group_name_H-M   'P 1'
#
loop_
_entity.id
_entity.type
_entity.pdbx_description
1 polymer ?
#
loop_
_entity_poly.entity_id
_entity_poly.type
_entity_poly.pdbx_seq_one_letter_code
_entity_poly.pdbx_strand_id
1 'polypeptide(L)'
;MSCSLCRLPFTPHPTSTNPYPPPPGVLSDKQYRYLTYGVIIGPHLPTVVMTVKWLDQGLFGGFTVAIAVVKWESYGGTAMAFHTVCASILRHIFDCEDESVPSLVKLSEIQYILGRPSPGIDGGRFPHVKYEDVGDEKLDVRPYWYFEEGGDLMRFDYLTFKQDGLDWALAKPDM
;
A
#
# COMPACT_ATOMS: atom_id res chain seq x y z
N MET A 1 0.53 -3.79 -7.53
CA MET A 1 0.94 -2.93 -6.39
C MET A 1 1.13 -3.80 -5.16
N SER A 2 2.12 -3.53 -4.32
CA SER A 2 2.38 -4.31 -3.11
C SER A 2 2.71 -3.42 -1.91
N CYS A 3 2.44 -3.95 -0.72
CA CYS A 3 2.70 -3.28 0.54
C CYS A 3 4.22 -3.12 0.78
N SER A 4 4.64 -1.95 1.26
CA SER A 4 6.04 -1.65 1.56
C SER A 4 6.55 -2.28 2.85
N LEU A 5 5.66 -2.84 3.69
CA LEU A 5 6.06 -3.57 4.89
C LEU A 5 6.03 -5.09 4.69
N CYS A 6 4.89 -5.65 4.25
CA CYS A 6 4.74 -7.11 4.15
C CYS A 6 4.93 -7.67 2.73
N ARG A 7 5.10 -6.82 1.71
CA ARG A 7 5.27 -7.18 0.29
C ARG A 7 4.09 -7.90 -0.37
N LEU A 8 3.02 -8.20 0.37
CA LEU A 8 1.79 -8.80 -0.17
C LEU A 8 1.06 -7.82 -1.11
N PRO A 9 0.27 -8.35 -2.07
CA PRO A 9 -0.43 -7.54 -3.06
C PRO A 9 -1.53 -6.65 -2.45
N PHE A 10 -1.88 -5.58 -3.16
CA PHE A 10 -3.17 -4.91 -2.97
C PHE A 10 -4.20 -5.45 -3.95
N THR A 11 -5.46 -5.53 -3.52
CA THR A 11 -6.60 -5.92 -4.36
C THR A 11 -7.47 -4.72 -4.71
N PRO A 12 -8.08 -4.67 -5.90
CA PRO A 12 -8.93 -3.55 -6.28
C PRO A 12 -10.21 -3.51 -5.43
N HIS A 13 -10.66 -2.30 -5.07
CA HIS A 13 -11.98 -2.11 -4.48
C HIS A 13 -13.09 -2.42 -5.51
N PRO A 14 -14.26 -2.96 -5.11
CA PRO A 14 -15.36 -3.29 -6.03
C PRO A 14 -15.90 -2.11 -6.87
N THR A 15 -15.63 -0.87 -6.45
CA THR A 15 -16.04 0.34 -7.19
C THR A 15 -15.02 0.78 -8.25
N SER A 16 -13.93 0.02 -8.44
CA SER A 16 -12.95 0.30 -9.50
C SER A 16 -13.59 0.13 -10.87
N THR A 17 -13.27 1.02 -11.80
CA THR A 17 -13.86 1.08 -13.15
C THR A 17 -13.24 0.08 -14.13
N ASN A 18 -12.02 -0.37 -13.86
CA ASN A 18 -11.34 -1.41 -14.64
C ASN A 18 -10.51 -2.30 -13.69
N PRO A 19 -11.18 -3.07 -12.80
CA PRO A 19 -10.50 -3.85 -11.78
C PRO A 19 -9.86 -5.09 -12.37
N TYR A 20 -8.82 -5.54 -11.69
CA TYR A 20 -8.26 -6.86 -11.89
C TYR A 20 -8.20 -7.62 -10.57
N PRO A 21 -9.32 -8.25 -10.18
CA PRO A 21 -9.41 -8.93 -8.90
C PRO A 21 -8.60 -10.24 -8.90
N PRO A 22 -8.25 -10.75 -7.72
CA PRO A 22 -7.79 -12.13 -7.57
C PRO A 22 -8.80 -13.13 -8.13
N PRO A 23 -8.37 -14.34 -8.53
CA PRO A 23 -9.29 -15.37 -8.99
C PRO A 23 -10.35 -15.72 -7.92
N PRO A 24 -11.59 -16.07 -8.31
CA PRO A 24 -12.65 -16.39 -7.37
C PRO A 24 -12.27 -17.53 -6.42
N GLY A 25 -12.61 -17.39 -5.13
CA GLY A 25 -12.39 -18.42 -4.12
C GLY A 25 -10.94 -18.56 -3.63
N VAL A 26 -9.99 -17.76 -4.16
CA VAL A 26 -8.60 -17.80 -3.67
C VAL A 26 -8.45 -17.11 -2.32
N LEU A 27 -9.16 -16.00 -2.13
CA LEU A 27 -9.20 -15.24 -0.88
C LEU A 27 -10.55 -15.38 -0.18
N SER A 28 -10.55 -15.40 1.15
CA SER A 28 -11.75 -15.17 1.96
C SER A 28 -12.15 -13.68 1.95
N ASP A 29 -13.38 -13.37 2.35
CA ASP A 29 -13.85 -11.97 2.45
C ASP A 29 -12.98 -11.11 3.38
N LYS A 30 -12.46 -11.70 4.46
CA LYS A 30 -11.57 -11.01 5.40
C LYS A 30 -10.23 -10.69 4.75
N GLN A 31 -9.63 -11.67 4.06
CA GLN A 31 -8.38 -11.48 3.32
C GLN A 31 -8.54 -10.45 2.21
N TYR A 32 -9.66 -10.49 1.47
CA TYR A 32 -9.98 -9.51 0.44
C TYR A 32 -10.06 -8.09 1.03
N ARG A 33 -10.77 -7.89 2.15
CA ARG A 33 -10.84 -6.59 2.82
C ARG A 33 -9.46 -6.12 3.26
N TYR A 34 -8.67 -6.99 3.88
CA TYR A 34 -7.32 -6.67 4.32
C TYR A 34 -6.43 -6.17 3.17
N LEU A 35 -6.45 -6.87 2.03
CA LEU A 35 -5.62 -6.50 0.89
C LEU A 35 -6.17 -5.30 0.10
N THR A 36 -7.42 -4.90 0.31
CA THR A 36 -8.04 -3.77 -0.40
C THR A 36 -7.68 -2.42 0.19
N TYR A 37 -7.62 -2.31 1.52
CA TYR A 37 -7.39 -1.03 2.20
C TYR A 37 -5.91 -0.76 2.45
N GLY A 38 -5.51 0.48 2.22
CA GLY A 38 -4.14 0.90 2.47
C GLY A 38 -3.98 2.36 2.86
N VAL A 39 -2.82 2.66 3.41
CA VAL A 39 -2.34 3.99 3.78
C VAL A 39 -1.09 4.26 2.97
N ILE A 40 -1.05 5.39 2.29
CA ILE A 40 0.17 5.85 1.62
C ILE A 40 0.83 6.86 2.54
N ILE A 41 2.14 6.75 2.72
CA ILE A 41 2.97 7.66 3.53
C ILE A 41 4.09 8.17 2.64
N GLY A 42 4.43 9.45 2.76
CA GLY A 42 5.63 9.98 2.14
C GLY A 42 5.59 11.48 1.87
N PRO A 43 6.77 12.07 1.64
CA PRO A 43 6.95 13.51 1.46
C PRO A 43 6.34 14.04 0.15
N HIS A 44 5.99 13.16 -0.79
CA HIS A 44 5.42 13.51 -2.08
C HIS A 44 3.90 13.36 -2.13
N LEU A 45 3.26 13.04 -1.00
CA LEU A 45 1.82 13.02 -0.91
C LEU A 45 1.29 14.43 -0.66
N PRO A 46 0.19 14.83 -1.32
CA PRO A 46 -0.51 16.05 -0.94
C PRO A 46 -1.10 15.86 0.46
N THR A 47 -0.49 16.48 1.47
CA THR A 47 -1.10 16.66 2.80
C THR A 47 -2.25 17.67 2.65
N VAL A 48 -3.50 17.21 2.66
CA VAL A 48 -4.65 18.10 2.46
C VAL A 48 -5.06 18.73 3.79
N VAL A 49 -4.73 20.01 3.96
CA VAL A 49 -5.38 20.92 4.91
C VAL A 49 -6.18 21.92 4.07
N MET A 50 -7.51 21.99 4.24
CA MET A 50 -8.36 22.82 3.38
C MET A 50 -8.87 24.08 4.09
N THR A 51 -8.59 25.23 3.47
CA THR A 51 -9.14 26.53 3.86
C THR A 51 -10.54 26.68 3.26
N VAL A 52 -11.54 26.93 4.11
CA VAL A 52 -12.93 27.22 3.70
C VAL A 52 -13.18 28.73 3.70
N LYS A 53 -14.08 29.20 2.83
CA LYS A 53 -14.62 30.57 2.88
C LYS A 53 -16.02 30.55 3.46
N TRP A 54 -16.30 31.47 4.38
CA TRP A 54 -17.67 31.76 4.77
C TRP A 54 -18.40 32.47 3.62
N LEU A 55 -19.57 31.97 3.24
CA LEU A 55 -20.39 32.48 2.13
C LEU A 55 -21.67 33.18 2.62
N ASP A 56 -21.86 33.29 3.93
CA ASP A 56 -23.05 33.81 4.62
C ASP A 56 -24.30 32.90 4.53
N GLN A 57 -25.36 33.24 5.29
CA GLN A 57 -26.58 32.43 5.53
C GLN A 57 -26.32 31.00 6.03
N GLY A 58 -25.31 30.80 6.87
CA GLY A 58 -25.03 29.47 7.44
C GLY A 58 -24.07 28.60 6.61
N LEU A 59 -23.56 29.10 5.48
CA LEU A 59 -22.78 28.29 4.54
C LEU A 59 -21.29 28.63 4.54
N PHE A 60 -20.46 27.60 4.61
CA PHE A 60 -19.06 27.64 4.23
C PHE A 60 -18.87 26.95 2.88
N GLY A 61 -18.23 27.62 1.93
CA GLY A 61 -17.75 27.01 0.71
C GLY A 61 -16.34 26.46 0.90
N GLY A 62 -16.18 25.14 0.75
CA GLY A 62 -14.89 24.54 0.43
C GLY A 62 -14.59 24.75 -1.05
N PHE A 63 -13.32 24.91 -1.41
CA PHE A 63 -12.96 25.15 -2.81
C PHE A 63 -13.01 23.91 -3.70
N THR A 64 -13.07 22.67 -3.16
CA THR A 64 -13.04 21.42 -3.96
C THR A 64 -13.57 20.18 -3.21
N VAL A 65 -14.12 19.20 -3.95
CA VAL A 65 -14.02 17.76 -3.65
C VAL A 65 -12.73 17.29 -4.29
N ALA A 66 -11.60 17.40 -3.59
CA ALA A 66 -10.31 17.02 -4.18
C ALA A 66 -10.19 15.49 -4.22
N ILE A 67 -10.30 14.91 -5.42
CA ILE A 67 -9.93 13.51 -5.66
C ILE A 67 -8.44 13.49 -5.95
N ALA A 68 -7.64 13.06 -4.97
CA ALA A 68 -6.22 12.80 -5.18
C ALA A 68 -6.06 11.41 -5.80
N VAL A 69 -5.67 11.35 -7.07
CA VAL A 69 -5.27 10.09 -7.73
C VAL A 69 -3.76 9.96 -7.64
N VAL A 70 -3.27 9.08 -6.78
CA VAL A 70 -1.83 8.79 -6.65
C VAL A 70 -1.46 7.68 -7.63
N LYS A 71 -0.60 7.99 -8.60
CA LYS A 71 0.05 6.94 -9.40
C LYS A 71 1.10 6.27 -8.54
N TRP A 72 0.90 4.98 -8.23
CA TRP A 72 1.77 4.23 -7.32
C TRP A 72 3.23 4.21 -7.77
N GLU A 73 3.49 3.98 -9.06
CA GLU A 73 4.83 4.01 -9.64
C GLU A 73 5.03 5.27 -10.49
N SER A 74 6.12 6.00 -10.26
CA SER A 74 6.50 7.18 -11.06
C SER A 74 8.02 7.29 -11.19
N TYR A 75 8.52 8.33 -11.86
CA TYR A 75 9.95 8.50 -12.11
C TYR A 75 10.72 8.49 -10.78
N GLY A 76 11.61 7.51 -10.59
CA GLY A 76 12.43 7.33 -9.39
C GLY A 76 11.94 6.27 -8.38
N GLY A 77 10.80 5.59 -8.61
CA GLY A 77 10.36 4.45 -7.78
C GLY A 77 8.86 4.42 -7.52
N THR A 78 8.44 3.75 -6.46
CA THR A 78 7.05 3.66 -6.02
C THR A 78 6.77 4.52 -4.79
N ALA A 79 5.50 4.81 -4.52
CA ALA A 79 5.07 5.42 -3.25
C ALA A 79 5.10 4.36 -2.13
N MET A 80 5.42 4.78 -0.89
CA MET A 80 5.34 3.87 0.26
C MET A 80 3.87 3.66 0.60
N ALA A 81 3.32 2.52 0.20
CA ALA A 81 1.94 2.13 0.44
C ALA A 81 1.92 0.93 1.38
N PHE A 82 1.04 0.95 2.37
CA PHE A 82 0.94 -0.07 3.40
C PHE A 82 -0.50 -0.55 3.50
N HIS A 83 -0.74 -1.85 3.73
CA HIS A 83 -2.06 -2.26 4.22
C HIS A 83 -2.36 -1.54 5.54
N THR A 84 -3.63 -1.29 5.85
CA THR A 84 -3.99 -0.50 7.04
C THR A 84 -3.34 -1.02 8.32
N VAL A 85 -3.33 -2.34 8.54
CA VAL A 85 -2.66 -2.96 9.71
C VAL A 85 -1.14 -2.77 9.66
N CYS A 86 -0.53 -2.92 8.48
CA CYS A 86 0.91 -2.66 8.31
C CYS A 86 1.27 -1.21 8.65
N ALA A 87 0.40 -0.26 8.26
CA ALA A 87 0.56 1.15 8.62
C ALA A 87 0.44 1.35 10.14
N SER A 88 -0.52 0.69 10.81
CA SER A 88 -0.65 0.74 12.27
C SER A 88 0.57 0.19 12.99
N ILE A 89 1.13 -0.94 12.54
CA ILE A 89 2.37 -1.51 13.09
C ILE A 89 3.52 -0.52 12.93
N LEU A 90 3.69 0.05 11.74
CA LEU A 90 4.72 1.05 11.48
C LEU A 90 4.56 2.26 12.40
N ARG A 91 3.34 2.79 12.52
CA ARG A 91 3.04 3.95 13.39
C ARG A 91 3.36 3.65 14.84
N HIS A 92 3.01 2.47 15.34
CA HIS A 92 3.34 2.04 16.69
C HIS A 92 4.86 1.98 16.92
N ILE A 93 5.61 1.36 16.01
CA ILE A 93 7.08 1.24 16.10
C ILE A 93 7.77 2.61 16.17
N PHE A 94 7.19 3.63 15.51
CA PHE A 94 7.74 4.98 15.47
C PHE A 94 7.09 5.95 16.48
N ASP A 95 6.24 5.50 17.40
CA ASP A 95 5.48 6.35 18.33
C ASP A 95 4.69 7.46 17.60
N CYS A 96 4.08 7.12 16.46
CA CYS A 96 3.35 8.03 15.57
C CYS A 96 1.90 7.58 15.38
N GLU A 97 1.23 7.14 16.44
CA GLU A 97 -0.14 6.66 16.39
C GLU A 97 -1.17 7.78 16.15
N ASP A 98 -0.84 9.02 16.52
CA ASP A 98 -1.68 10.20 16.32
C ASP A 98 -1.54 10.83 14.92
N GLU A 99 -2.50 11.68 14.56
CA GLU A 99 -2.51 12.43 13.29
C GLU A 99 -1.87 13.82 13.42
N SER A 100 -1.01 14.02 14.42
CA SER A 100 -0.35 15.30 14.60
C SER A 100 0.63 15.58 13.46
N VAL A 101 0.82 16.86 13.12
CA VAL A 101 1.81 17.28 12.12
C VAL A 101 3.20 16.69 12.43
N PRO A 102 3.71 16.71 13.68
CA PRO A 102 4.97 16.04 14.02
C PRO A 102 5.01 14.55 13.64
N SER A 103 3.97 13.78 13.95
CA SER A 103 3.89 12.36 13.60
C SER A 103 3.89 12.15 12.08
N LEU A 104 3.14 12.96 11.34
CA LEU A 104 3.08 12.90 9.88
C LEU A 104 4.42 13.25 9.22
N VAL A 105 5.13 14.25 9.76
CA VAL A 105 6.48 14.62 9.31
C VAL A 105 7.45 13.47 9.57
N LYS A 106 7.49 12.96 10.81
CA LYS A 106 8.37 11.84 11.20
C LYS A 106 8.16 10.60 10.34
N LEU A 107 6.90 10.24 10.05
CA LEU A 107 6.59 9.12 9.15
C LEU A 107 7.03 9.38 7.70
N SER A 108 6.96 10.63 7.23
CA SER A 108 7.42 11.00 5.89
C SER A 108 8.94 10.95 5.76
N GLU A 109 9.67 11.15 6.86
CA GLU A 109 11.14 11.09 6.89
C GLU A 109 11.70 9.68 6.64
N ILE A 110 10.88 8.63 6.86
CA ILE A 110 11.27 7.24 6.60
C ILE A 110 11.81 7.06 5.17
N GLN A 111 11.18 7.70 4.18
CA GLN A 111 11.61 7.61 2.78
C GLN A 111 13.00 8.24 2.55
N TYR A 112 13.35 9.29 3.27
CA TYR A 112 14.67 9.93 3.15
C TYR A 112 15.78 9.07 3.75
N ILE A 113 15.45 8.24 4.75
CA ILE A 113 16.40 7.36 5.42
C ILE A 113 16.55 6.02 4.70
N LEU A 114 15.44 5.36 4.38
CA LEU A 114 15.43 4.03 3.76
C LEU A 114 15.53 4.07 2.22
N GLY A 115 15.41 5.27 1.65
CA GLY A 115 15.26 5.46 0.21
C GLY A 115 13.83 5.22 -0.26
N ARG A 116 13.59 5.58 -1.53
CA ARG A 116 12.31 5.34 -2.18
C ARG A 116 12.15 3.84 -2.52
N PRO A 117 10.97 3.24 -2.31
CA PRO A 117 10.77 1.86 -2.73
C PRO A 117 10.95 1.69 -4.25
N SER A 118 11.48 0.53 -4.65
CA SER A 118 11.83 0.21 -6.03
C SER A 118 10.63 0.23 -6.98
N PRO A 119 10.84 0.33 -8.31
CA PRO A 119 9.81 0.14 -9.33
C PRO A 119 9.70 -1.32 -9.79
N GLY A 120 8.73 -1.60 -10.68
CA GLY A 120 8.59 -2.86 -11.41
C GLY A 120 8.25 -4.05 -10.52
N ILE A 121 8.87 -5.21 -10.77
CA ILE A 121 8.66 -6.45 -10.00
C ILE A 121 9.00 -6.25 -8.50
N ASP A 122 9.99 -5.40 -8.23
CA ASP A 122 10.34 -4.97 -6.87
C ASP A 122 9.52 -3.77 -6.37
N GLY A 123 8.48 -3.39 -7.11
CA GLY A 123 7.56 -2.32 -6.76
C GLY A 123 7.15 -2.38 -5.29
N GLY A 124 7.33 -1.30 -4.53
CA GLY A 124 7.03 -1.23 -3.09
C GLY A 124 8.12 -1.76 -2.16
N ARG A 125 9.18 -2.41 -2.65
CA ARG A 125 10.30 -2.95 -1.86
C ARG A 125 11.30 -1.84 -1.52
N PHE A 126 11.71 -1.69 -0.26
CA PHE A 126 12.85 -0.82 0.05
C PHE A 126 14.17 -1.43 -0.46
N PRO A 127 15.04 -0.66 -1.16
CA PRO A 127 16.24 -1.20 -1.80
C PRO A 127 17.21 -1.93 -0.86
N HIS A 128 17.27 -1.52 0.41
CA HIS A 128 18.24 -2.02 1.39
C HIS A 128 17.63 -3.01 2.40
N VAL A 129 16.35 -3.35 2.25
CA VAL A 129 15.67 -4.29 3.15
C VAL A 129 15.61 -5.65 2.48
N LYS A 130 16.15 -6.67 3.17
CA LYS A 130 16.09 -8.07 2.74
C LYS A 130 14.87 -8.75 3.35
N TYR A 131 13.69 -8.48 2.78
CA TYR A 131 12.41 -8.98 3.30
C TYR A 131 12.39 -10.51 3.46
N GLU A 132 13.01 -11.20 2.51
CA GLU A 132 13.15 -12.66 2.50
C GLU A 132 13.94 -13.20 3.69
N ASP A 133 14.76 -12.36 4.34
CA ASP A 133 15.59 -12.74 5.48
C ASP A 133 14.95 -12.36 6.83
N VAL A 134 13.76 -11.75 6.85
CA VAL A 134 13.08 -11.27 8.08
C VAL A 134 12.16 -12.34 8.68
N GLY A 135 12.18 -12.47 10.01
CA GLY A 135 11.31 -13.40 10.76
C GLY A 135 11.84 -14.84 10.80
N ASP A 136 11.18 -15.73 11.55
CA ASP A 136 11.56 -17.15 11.59
C ASP A 136 11.12 -17.88 10.31
N GLU A 137 9.91 -17.58 9.85
CA GLU A 137 9.35 -18.04 8.58
C GLU A 137 9.77 -17.09 7.46
N LYS A 138 10.73 -17.54 6.64
CA LYS A 138 11.26 -16.77 5.50
C LYS A 138 10.27 -16.80 4.33
N LEU A 139 10.03 -15.65 3.72
CA LEU A 139 9.09 -15.51 2.61
C LEU A 139 9.66 -14.58 1.53
N ASP A 140 9.93 -15.14 0.34
CA ASP A 140 10.21 -14.36 -0.87
C ASP A 140 8.99 -14.36 -1.79
N VAL A 141 8.37 -13.19 -1.95
CA VAL A 141 7.20 -13.03 -2.81
C VAL A 141 7.54 -12.67 -4.26
N ARG A 142 8.81 -12.38 -4.59
CA ARG A 142 9.23 -11.95 -5.93
C ARG A 142 8.85 -12.91 -7.05
N PRO A 143 8.99 -14.25 -6.90
CA PRO A 143 8.66 -15.19 -7.98
C PRO A 143 7.21 -15.13 -8.43
N TYR A 144 6.31 -14.62 -7.59
CA TYR A 144 4.87 -14.55 -7.85
C TYR A 144 4.45 -13.23 -8.51
N TRP A 145 5.38 -12.27 -8.68
CA TRP A 145 5.14 -11.03 -9.39
C TRP A 145 5.58 -11.18 -10.85
N TYR A 146 4.71 -10.79 -11.78
CA TYR A 146 5.02 -10.84 -13.21
C TYR A 146 4.37 -9.68 -13.96
N PHE A 147 4.93 -9.33 -15.11
CA PHE A 147 4.26 -8.45 -16.07
C PHE A 147 3.41 -9.29 -17.01
N GLU A 148 2.17 -8.86 -17.24
CA GLU A 148 1.29 -9.50 -18.22
C GLU A 148 1.87 -9.37 -19.64
N GLU A 149 1.69 -10.41 -20.45
CA GLU A 149 2.24 -10.44 -21.81
C GLU A 149 1.70 -9.27 -22.66
N GLY A 150 2.61 -8.43 -23.17
CA GLY A 150 2.26 -7.27 -23.99
C GLY A 150 1.71 -6.05 -23.25
N GLY A 151 1.78 -6.01 -21.91
CA GLY A 151 1.28 -4.89 -21.12
C GLY A 151 2.24 -4.39 -20.04
N ASP A 152 2.00 -3.17 -19.56
CA ASP A 152 2.70 -2.56 -18.42
C ASP A 152 2.04 -2.93 -17.07
N LEU A 153 1.13 -3.92 -17.08
CA LEU A 153 0.35 -4.30 -15.91
C LEU A 153 1.08 -5.38 -15.11
N MET A 154 1.49 -5.02 -13.90
CA MET A 154 2.07 -5.97 -12.96
C MET A 154 0.97 -6.77 -12.25
N ARG A 155 1.13 -8.09 -12.23
CA ARG A 155 0.23 -9.09 -11.69
C ARG A 155 0.87 -9.87 -10.54
N PHE A 156 0.02 -10.40 -9.68
CA PHE A 156 0.43 -11.34 -8.63
C PHE A 156 -0.22 -12.70 -8.92
N ASP A 157 0.57 -13.76 -8.97
CA ASP A 157 0.10 -15.13 -9.18
C ASP A 157 -0.40 -15.75 -7.86
N TYR A 158 -1.65 -15.46 -7.54
CA TYR A 158 -2.31 -15.98 -6.34
C TYR A 158 -2.45 -17.51 -6.34
N LEU A 159 -2.55 -18.14 -7.53
CA LEU A 159 -2.77 -19.58 -7.62
C LEU A 159 -1.49 -20.33 -7.32
N THR A 160 -0.38 -19.96 -7.97
CA THR A 160 0.93 -20.55 -7.70
C THR A 160 1.35 -20.28 -6.26
N PHE A 161 1.13 -19.08 -5.74
CA PHE A 161 1.42 -18.74 -4.33
C PHE A 161 0.71 -19.67 -3.33
N LYS A 162 -0.56 -19.98 -3.59
CA LYS A 162 -1.34 -20.91 -2.75
C LYS A 162 -0.93 -22.37 -2.96
N GLN A 163 -0.63 -22.77 -4.18
CA GLN A 163 -0.17 -24.13 -4.50
C GLN A 163 1.17 -24.46 -3.82
N ASP A 164 2.03 -23.46 -3.67
CA ASP A 164 3.31 -23.58 -2.95
C ASP A 164 3.14 -23.60 -1.42
N GLY A 165 1.90 -23.56 -0.91
CA GLY A 165 1.60 -23.63 0.52
C GLY A 165 1.90 -22.35 1.29
N LEU A 166 1.92 -21.19 0.62
CA LEU A 166 2.21 -19.89 1.24
C LEU A 166 0.94 -19.10 1.61
N ASP A 167 -0.22 -19.74 1.55
CA ASP A 167 -1.52 -19.11 1.85
C ASP A 167 -1.64 -18.59 3.29
N TRP A 168 -0.89 -19.19 4.22
CA TRP A 168 -0.73 -18.66 5.59
C TRP A 168 -0.30 -17.20 5.62
N ALA A 169 0.51 -16.75 4.65
CA ALA A 169 0.99 -15.37 4.60
C ALA A 169 -0.14 -14.38 4.27
N LEU A 170 -1.15 -14.83 3.51
CA LEU A 170 -2.35 -14.04 3.19
C LEU A 170 -3.37 -14.02 4.34
N ALA A 171 -3.25 -14.92 5.32
CA ALA A 171 -4.17 -15.05 6.45
C ALA A 171 -3.97 -14.01 7.57
N LYS A 172 -3.10 -13.00 7.38
CA LYS A 172 -2.84 -11.94 8.36
C LYS A 172 -3.98 -10.90 8.43
N PRO A 173 -5.20 -11.33 8.81
CA PRO A 173 -5.80 -10.78 10.04
C PRO A 173 -6.60 -11.79 10.88
N ASP A 174 -6.43 -13.11 10.67
CA ASP A 174 -7.12 -14.17 11.44
C ASP A 174 -6.25 -14.76 12.58
N MET A 175 -5.24 -14.02 13.05
CA MET A 175 -4.56 -14.28 14.33
C MET A 175 -5.09 -13.39 15.44
#